data_AF-A0A453FPD8-F1
#
_entry.id   AF-A0A453FPD8-F1
#
_cell.length_a   1.000
_cell.length_b   1.000
_cell.length_c   1.000
_cell.angle_alpha   90.00
_cell.angle_beta   90.00
_cell.angle_gamma   90.00
#
_symmetry.space_group_name_H-M   'P 1'
#
loop_
_entity.id
_entity.type
_entity.pdbx_description
1 polymer ?
#
loop_
_entity_poly.entity_id
_entity_poly.type
_entity_poly.pdbx_seq_one_letter_code
_entity_poly.pdbx_strand_id
1 'polypeptide(L)'
;MENSFEKNNMLKEFYIPTYIFMPESSVEQVSHIPSCPVIVFINTRSGGQLGHNLLITYRKLLNHAQVFDLLDETPDKVLHKLYNNVERLKRDGDTLASEIHRRLRLI
;
A
#
# COMPACT_ATOMS: atom_id res chain seq x y z
N MET A 1 -10.38 20.53 -16.51
CA MET A 1 -9.20 20.56 -15.61
C MET A 1 -9.53 20.20 -14.16
N GLU A 2 -10.80 20.23 -13.73
CA GLU A 2 -11.23 19.80 -12.37
C GLU A 2 -10.93 18.32 -12.04
N ASN A 3 -10.89 17.43 -13.04
CA ASN A 3 -10.94 15.98 -12.81
C ASN A 3 -9.60 15.32 -12.42
N SER A 4 -8.43 15.96 -12.62
CA SER A 4 -7.13 15.35 -12.27
C SER A 4 -6.66 15.70 -10.86
N PHE A 5 -6.95 16.92 -10.39
CA PHE A 5 -6.57 17.37 -9.06
C PHE A 5 -7.35 16.62 -7.97
N GLU A 6 -8.67 16.48 -8.13
CA GLU A 6 -9.51 15.72 -7.19
C GLU A 6 -9.13 14.24 -7.16
N LYS A 7 -8.84 13.63 -8.32
CA LYS A 7 -8.32 12.26 -8.39
C LYS A 7 -7.00 12.10 -7.65
N ASN A 8 -6.06 13.01 -7.86
CA ASN A 8 -4.78 12.97 -7.14
C ASN A 8 -4.98 13.15 -5.63
N ASN A 9 -5.97 13.94 -5.22
CA ASN A 9 -6.29 14.10 -3.81
C ASN A 9 -6.92 12.83 -3.22
N MET A 10 -7.82 12.16 -3.95
CA MET A 10 -8.40 10.88 -3.56
C MET A 10 -7.36 9.77 -3.44
N LEU A 11 -6.39 9.69 -4.37
CA LEU A 11 -5.36 8.65 -4.33
C LEU A 11 -4.45 8.76 -3.10
N LYS A 12 -4.27 9.97 -2.54
CA LYS A 12 -3.52 10.16 -1.29
C LYS A 12 -4.18 9.47 -0.10
N GLU A 13 -5.50 9.32 -0.11
CA GLU A 13 -6.24 8.64 0.95
C GLU A 13 -5.95 7.13 0.99
N PHE A 14 -5.43 6.56 -0.11
CA PHE A 14 -5.06 5.15 -0.24
C PHE A 14 -3.55 4.90 -0.13
N TYR A 15 -2.75 5.94 0.04
CA TYR A 15 -1.29 5.84 -0.06
C TYR A 15 -0.66 5.25 1.21
N ILE A 16 0.25 4.30 1.03
CA ILE A 16 1.14 3.78 2.08
C ILE A 16 2.59 4.03 1.62
N PRO A 17 3.41 4.71 2.45
CA PRO A 17 4.82 4.93 2.16
C PRO A 17 5.63 3.64 2.04
N THR A 18 6.71 3.66 1.27
CA THR A 18 7.50 2.45 0.96
C THR A 18 8.16 1.87 2.21
N TYR A 19 8.62 2.72 3.12
CA TYR A 19 9.30 2.31 4.35
C TYR A 19 8.42 1.51 5.32
N ILE A 20 7.09 1.57 5.15
CA ILE A 20 6.13 0.73 5.89
C ILE A 20 6.27 -0.74 5.47
N PHE A 21 6.58 -1.02 4.20
CA PHE A 21 6.80 -2.37 3.68
C PHE A 21 8.26 -2.80 3.75
N MET A 22 9.19 -1.86 3.65
CA MET A 22 10.63 -2.11 3.51
C MET A 22 11.40 -1.41 4.62
N PRO A 23 11.82 -2.12 5.69
CA PRO A 23 12.50 -1.53 6.85
C PRO A 23 13.76 -0.72 6.51
N GLU A 24 14.46 -1.12 5.44
CA GLU A 24 15.72 -0.50 5.00
C GLU A 24 15.53 0.77 4.16
N SER A 25 14.29 1.12 3.81
CA SER A 25 14.01 2.32 3.01
C SER A 25 14.06 3.59 3.85
N SER A 26 14.48 4.69 3.23
CA SER A 26 14.44 6.01 3.84
C SER A 26 13.02 6.36 4.29
N VAL A 27 12.88 6.85 5.53
CA VAL A 27 11.59 7.32 6.05
C VAL A 27 11.14 8.53 5.24
N GLU A 28 9.93 8.46 4.70
CA GLU A 28 9.31 9.53 3.94
C GLU A 28 8.63 10.51 4.91
N GLN A 29 8.87 11.82 4.74
CA GLN A 29 8.12 12.85 5.47
C GLN A 29 6.75 13.02 4.79
N VAL A 30 5.70 12.49 5.42
CA VAL A 30 4.34 12.56 4.88
C VAL A 30 3.55 13.66 5.60
N SER A 31 3.00 14.60 4.84
CA SER A 31 2.23 15.73 5.37
C SER A 31 0.75 15.41 5.65
N HIS A 32 0.32 14.18 5.38
CA HIS A 32 -1.08 13.75 5.44
C HIS A 32 -1.18 12.31 5.92
N ILE A 33 -2.13 12.03 6.81
CA ILE A 33 -2.43 10.69 7.28
C ILE A 33 -3.63 10.16 6.47
N PRO A 34 -3.44 9.12 5.64
CA PRO A 34 -4.51 8.58 4.79
C PRO A 34 -5.72 8.13 5.64
N SER A 35 -6.94 8.43 5.20
CA SER A 35 -8.15 7.92 5.86
C SER A 35 -8.39 6.43 5.60
N CYS A 36 -7.87 5.90 4.49
CA CYS A 36 -8.15 4.54 4.03
C CYS A 36 -6.93 3.92 3.31
N PRO A 37 -5.78 3.73 3.97
CA PRO A 37 -4.61 3.11 3.34
C PRO A 37 -4.94 1.69 2.84
N VAL A 38 -4.56 1.35 1.61
CA VAL A 38 -4.97 0.10 0.95
C VAL A 38 -3.76 -0.71 0.51
N ILE A 39 -3.77 -2.00 0.82
CA ILE A 39 -2.95 -3.02 0.16
C ILE A 39 -3.82 -3.79 -0.82
N VAL A 40 -3.31 -4.02 -2.01
CA VAL A 40 -4.01 -4.70 -3.09
C VAL A 40 -3.29 -6.01 -3.42
N PHE A 41 -4.01 -7.12 -3.35
CA PHE A 41 -3.55 -8.42 -3.79
C PHE A 41 -4.27 -8.83 -5.08
N ILE A 42 -3.48 -9.15 -6.12
CA ILE A 42 -4.03 -9.44 -7.44
C ILE A 42 -3.60 -10.84 -7.85
N ASN A 43 -4.57 -11.66 -8.25
CA ASN A 43 -4.26 -12.89 -8.97
C ASN A 43 -4.15 -12.57 -10.47
N THR A 44 -2.92 -12.48 -10.98
CA THR A 44 -2.70 -12.09 -12.38
C THR A 44 -3.19 -13.11 -13.40
N ARG A 45 -3.41 -14.37 -12.99
CA ARG A 45 -3.97 -15.42 -13.85
C ARG A 45 -5.49 -15.33 -14.06
N SER A 46 -6.19 -14.55 -13.26
CA SER A 46 -7.64 -14.44 -13.35
C SER A 46 -8.12 -13.68 -14.60
N GLY A 47 -9.29 -14.07 -15.11
CA GLY A 47 -10.04 -13.31 -16.10
C GLY A 47 -9.40 -13.20 -17.49
N GLY A 48 -8.61 -14.17 -17.93
CA GLY A 48 -8.04 -14.16 -19.29
C GLY A 48 -7.09 -12.99 -19.54
N GLN A 49 -6.10 -12.79 -18.65
CA GLN A 49 -5.13 -11.68 -18.61
C GLN A 49 -5.64 -10.35 -18.03
N LEU A 50 -6.92 -10.24 -17.66
CA LEU A 50 -7.42 -9.04 -16.97
C LEU A 50 -6.71 -8.81 -15.63
N GLY A 51 -6.35 -9.87 -14.90
CA GLY A 51 -5.57 -9.75 -13.66
C GLY A 51 -4.21 -9.07 -13.87
N HIS A 52 -3.50 -9.42 -14.95
CA HIS A 52 -2.22 -8.77 -15.29
C HIS A 52 -2.39 -7.28 -15.59
N ASN A 53 -3.41 -6.92 -16.38
CA ASN A 53 -3.71 -5.52 -16.67
C ASN A 53 -4.11 -4.73 -15.40
N LEU A 54 -4.82 -5.39 -14.48
CA LEU A 54 -5.19 -4.80 -13.19
C LEU A 54 -3.95 -4.49 -12.35
N LEU A 55 -2.99 -5.43 -12.30
CA LEU A 55 -1.71 -5.24 -11.60
C LEU A 55 -0.97 -4.00 -12.11
N ILE A 56 -0.82 -3.89 -13.43
CA ILE A 56 -0.18 -2.73 -14.07
C ILE A 56 -0.92 -1.43 -13.73
N THR A 57 -2.25 -1.46 -13.73
CA THR A 57 -3.09 -0.29 -13.50
C THR A 57 -2.96 0.20 -12.05
N TYR A 58 -3.08 -0.70 -11.07
CA TYR A 58 -2.93 -0.35 -9.67
C TYR A 58 -1.52 0.16 -9.36
N ARG A 59 -0.47 -0.45 -9.90
CA ARG A 59 0.92 0.02 -9.72
C ARG A 59 1.21 1.39 -10.33
N LYS A 60 0.39 1.86 -11.29
CA LYS A 60 0.47 3.22 -11.84
C LYS A 60 -0.29 4.24 -10.99
N LEU A 61 -1.36 3.82 -10.30
CA LEU A 61 -2.21 4.69 -9.49
C LEU A 61 -1.75 4.80 -8.04
N LEU A 62 -1.17 3.72 -7.52
CA LEU A 62 -0.76 3.54 -6.14
C LEU A 62 0.76 3.38 -6.04
N ASN A 63 1.28 3.39 -4.80
CA ASN A 63 2.66 2.99 -4.56
C ASN A 63 2.88 1.55 -5.07
N HIS A 64 3.96 1.30 -5.80
CA HIS A 64 4.28 -0.04 -6.26
C HIS A 64 4.44 -1.04 -5.09
N ALA A 65 4.92 -0.57 -3.94
CA ALA A 65 5.12 -1.40 -2.75
C ALA A 65 3.82 -1.88 -2.08
N GLN A 66 2.65 -1.30 -2.39
CA GLN A 66 1.36 -1.70 -1.81
C GLN A 66 0.52 -2.61 -2.74
N VAL A 67 1.08 -3.07 -3.86
CA VAL A 67 0.37 -3.90 -4.85
C VAL A 67 1.14 -5.19 -5.14
N PHE A 68 0.56 -6.31 -4.70
CA PHE A 68 1.19 -7.64 -4.72
C PHE A 68 0.52 -8.57 -5.72
N ASP A 69 1.33 -9.32 -6.46
CA ASP A 69 0.84 -10.46 -7.22
C ASP A 69 0.78 -11.70 -6.30
N LEU A 70 -0.39 -12.31 -6.20
CA LEU A 70 -0.63 -13.52 -5.42
C LEU A 70 0.20 -14.73 -5.90
N LEU A 71 0.67 -14.69 -7.14
CA LEU A 71 1.55 -15.73 -7.70
C LEU A 71 3.01 -15.56 -7.27
N ASP A 72 3.43 -14.34 -6.93
CA ASP A 72 4.79 -14.03 -6.49
C ASP A 72 4.93 -14.21 -4.97
N GLU A 73 4.00 -13.65 -4.21
CA GLU A 73 4.02 -13.74 -2.75
C GLU A 73 2.60 -13.89 -2.17
N THR A 74 2.46 -14.81 -1.22
CA THR A 74 1.17 -15.09 -0.60
C THR A 74 0.81 -14.00 0.41
N PRO A 75 -0.50 -13.68 0.61
CA PRO A 75 -0.91 -12.60 1.48
C PRO A 75 -0.43 -12.75 2.92
N ASP A 76 -0.38 -13.98 3.45
CA ASP A 76 0.10 -14.26 4.80
C ASP A 76 1.56 -13.83 5.00
N LYS A 77 2.43 -14.10 4.01
CA LYS A 77 3.84 -13.71 4.07
C LYS A 77 4.01 -12.20 4.02
N VAL A 78 3.28 -11.54 3.12
CA VAL A 78 3.29 -10.07 3.00
C VAL A 78 2.83 -9.43 4.29
N LEU A 79 1.68 -9.87 4.82
CA LEU A 79 1.09 -9.32 6.05
C LEU A 79 1.96 -9.58 7.26
N HIS A 80 2.59 -10.75 7.37
CA HIS A 80 3.50 -11.03 8.48
C HIS A 80 4.70 -10.07 8.49
N LYS A 81 5.35 -9.87 7.33
CA LYS A 81 6.46 -8.92 7.20
C LYS A 81 6.03 -7.49 7.50
N LEU A 82 4.89 -7.08 6.96
CA LEU A 82 4.29 -5.76 7.18
C LEU A 82 4.05 -5.51 8.68
N TYR A 83 3.30 -6.39 9.35
CA TYR A 83 2.95 -6.19 10.75
C TYR A 83 4.18 -6.19 11.66
N ASN A 84 5.19 -7.02 11.36
CA ASN A 84 6.45 -6.99 12.09
C ASN A 84 7.16 -5.63 11.96
N ASN A 85 7.25 -5.07 10.76
CA ASN A 85 7.86 -3.76 10.55
C ASN A 85 7.03 -2.63 11.17
N VAL A 86 5.70 -2.67 11.01
CA VAL A 86 4.77 -1.71 11.62
C VAL A 86 4.90 -1.72 13.14
N GLU A 87 4.95 -2.87 13.80
CA GLU A 87 5.11 -2.90 15.25
C GLU A 87 6.48 -2.41 15.72
N ARG A 88 7.55 -2.64 14.93
CA ARG A 88 8.84 -2.02 15.19
C ARG A 88 8.75 -0.49 15.09
N LEU A 89 8.20 0.04 14.00
CA LEU A 89 8.03 1.48 13.77
C LEU A 89 7.18 2.14 14.88
N LYS A 90 6.11 1.48 15.33
CA LYS A 90 5.28 1.95 16.43
C LYS A 90 6.06 2.08 17.75
N ARG A 91 6.95 1.12 18.05
CA ARG A 91 7.84 1.18 19.22
C ARG A 91 8.86 2.31 19.10
N ASP A 92 9.30 2.60 17.88
CA ASP A 92 10.24 3.69 17.57
C ASP A 92 9.55 5.07 17.56
N GLY A 93 8.24 5.14 17.81
CA GLY A 93 7.46 6.37 17.93
C GLY A 93 6.84 6.87 16.62
N ASP A 94 6.82 6.05 15.56
CA ASP A 94 6.21 6.41 14.29
C ASP A 94 4.67 6.41 14.40
N THR A 95 4.12 7.63 14.44
CA THR A 95 2.67 7.86 14.53
C THR A 95 1.94 7.55 13.22
N LEU A 96 2.62 7.69 12.07
CA LEU A 96 2.03 7.38 10.77
C LEU A 96 1.85 5.86 10.62
N ALA A 97 2.86 5.07 10.99
CA ALA A 97 2.75 3.61 11.01
C ALA A 97 1.59 3.13 11.91
N SER A 98 1.41 3.79 13.06
CA SER A 98 0.29 3.53 13.97
C SER A 98 -1.07 3.76 13.30
N GLU A 99 -1.24 4.91 12.65
CA GLU A 99 -2.50 5.27 11.98
C GLU A 99 -2.76 4.44 10.73
N ILE A 100 -1.72 4.09 9.97
CA ILE A 100 -1.84 3.19 8.81
C ILE A 100 -2.35 1.83 9.27
N HIS A 101 -1.74 1.24 10.30
CA HIS A 101 -2.21 -0.03 10.86
C HIS A 101 -3.69 0.05 11.27
N ARG A 102 -4.09 1.12 11.97
CA ARG A 102 -5.46 1.29 12.47
C ARG A 102 -6.51 1.38 11.36
N ARG A 103 -6.15 1.95 10.19
CA ARG A 103 -7.08 2.26 9.10
C ARG A 103 -6.95 1.35 7.89
N LEU A 104 -5.99 0.41 7.93
CA LEU A 104 -5.62 -0.44 6.80
C LEU A 104 -6.81 -1.20 6.21
N ARG A 105 -6.89 -1.20 4.88
CA ARG A 105 -7.80 -2.03 4.09
C ARG A 105 -7.00 -2.98 3.20
N LEU A 106 -7.54 -4.17 3.00
CA LEU A 106 -7.01 -5.19 2.12
C LEU A 106 -8.06 -5.45 1.04
N ILE A 107 -7.64 -5.52 -0.22
CA ILE A 107 -8.50 -5.79 -1.39
C ILE A 107 -7.87 -6.89 -2.24
#